data_AF-A0A067C9M8-F1
#
_entry.id   AF-A0A067C9M8-F1
#
_cell.length_a   1.000
_cell.length_b   1.000
_cell.length_c   1.000
_cell.angle_alpha   90.00
_cell.angle_beta   90.00
_cell.angle_gamma   90.00
#
_symmetry.space_group_name_H-M   'P 1'
#
loop_
_entity.id
_entity.type
_entity.pdbx_description
1 polymer ?
#
loop_
_entity_poly.entity_id
_entity_poly.type
_entity_poly.pdbx_seq_one_letter_code
_entity_poly.pdbx_strand_id
1 'polypeptide(L)'
;MQLLTTTALLAAMAMTTTYARTCGAPEWNTDFYGSDMSNFGTTGDFGNMLQQCCNACTASSTCVAYTLADNVCYLKSGAGSRQAKTGATSVLMSGTSPPVSTCSAPEMNIDYYGNDISNVAVSGNQADQLQACCNACSKTRWCTAFSVANGVCYLKSSDAGRKASPGVVSAKTTYVTTTPTPTPTPAGNRTCGAPKWNTDYYGNDIFNYIATGDFGTMLKQCCEGCKGTPSCGAYTLANNVCYLKTIALSPRTVNGATSVIVPPVPGTEVRYCSSPEVNYDYFGNDIVIFKATVDGDAMLSQCCEKCLKDSRCNAYVLFEGFCYLKSTTGIRSSKVGAMAASMATITW
;
A
#
# COMPACT_ATOMS: atom_id res chain seq x y z
N MET A 1 18.46 -62.98 29.34
CA MET A 1 17.37 -62.06 28.96
C MET A 1 17.54 -60.79 29.78
N GLN A 2 18.19 -59.78 29.20
CA GLN A 2 18.53 -58.53 29.88
C GLN A 2 17.87 -57.42 29.06
N LEU A 3 16.81 -56.81 29.60
CA LEU A 3 16.07 -55.72 28.95
C LEU A 3 16.84 -54.41 29.17
N LEU A 4 17.35 -53.84 28.08
CA LEU A 4 17.90 -52.49 28.03
C LEU A 4 16.74 -51.50 27.89
N THR A 5 16.56 -50.63 28.88
CA THR A 5 15.66 -49.47 28.82
C THR A 5 16.43 -48.27 28.27
N THR A 6 16.08 -47.82 27.06
CA THR A 6 16.59 -46.59 26.47
C THR A 6 15.67 -45.42 26.84
N THR A 7 16.18 -44.51 27.66
CA THR A 7 15.58 -43.19 27.90
C THR A 7 15.89 -42.28 26.72
N ALA A 8 14.87 -41.91 25.93
CA ALA A 8 14.98 -40.89 24.91
C ALA A 8 14.86 -39.50 25.56
N LEU A 9 15.96 -38.72 25.56
CA LEU A 9 15.91 -37.28 25.82
C LEU A 9 15.20 -36.59 24.65
N LEU A 10 14.00 -36.04 24.88
CA LEU A 10 13.42 -35.05 23.97
C LEU A 10 14.13 -33.71 24.17
N ALA A 11 14.97 -33.33 23.20
CA ALA A 11 15.42 -31.96 23.06
C ALA A 11 14.23 -31.09 22.61
N ALA A 12 13.82 -30.15 23.47
CA ALA A 12 12.88 -29.10 23.09
C ALA A 12 13.59 -28.16 22.09
N MET A 13 13.37 -28.39 20.79
CA MET A 13 13.71 -27.39 19.77
C MET A 13 12.78 -26.19 19.97
N ALA A 14 13.34 -25.06 20.37
CA ALA A 14 12.65 -23.78 20.29
C ALA A 14 12.21 -23.56 18.83
N MET A 15 10.91 -23.66 18.57
CA MET A 15 10.35 -23.29 17.28
C MET A 15 10.44 -21.78 17.14
N THR A 16 11.55 -21.29 16.59
CA THR A 16 11.61 -19.93 16.06
C THR A 16 10.63 -19.89 14.89
N THR A 17 9.47 -19.29 15.12
CA THR A 17 8.47 -19.04 14.09
C THR A 17 9.07 -18.01 13.13
N THR A 18 9.71 -18.49 12.07
CA THR A 18 10.22 -17.63 11.01
C THR A 18 9.04 -17.14 10.20
N TYR A 19 8.51 -15.97 10.56
CA TYR A 19 7.54 -15.27 9.73
C TYR A 19 8.16 -15.07 8.35
N ALA A 20 7.47 -15.51 7.29
CA ALA A 20 7.93 -15.30 5.92
C ALA A 20 7.96 -13.78 5.64
N ARG A 21 9.17 -13.21 5.62
CA ARG A 21 9.39 -11.80 5.27
C ARG A 21 9.49 -11.74 3.77
N THR A 22 8.47 -11.23 3.11
CA THR A 22 8.48 -10.96 1.67
C THR A 22 8.67 -9.46 1.45
N CYS A 23 8.84 -9.03 0.20
CA CYS A 23 8.89 -7.61 -0.11
C CYS A 23 7.50 -7.09 -0.46
N GLY A 24 7.22 -5.87 -0.01
CA GLY A 24 5.96 -5.18 -0.28
C GLY A 24 5.91 -4.54 -1.65
N ALA A 25 4.83 -3.80 -1.87
CA ALA A 25 4.68 -3.02 -3.07
C ALA A 25 5.73 -1.89 -3.10
N PRO A 26 6.33 -1.59 -4.27
CA PRO A 26 7.26 -0.49 -4.42
C PRO A 26 6.57 0.88 -4.33
N GLU A 27 7.19 1.78 -3.58
CA GLU A 27 6.90 3.19 -3.47
C GLU A 27 7.87 3.97 -4.37
N TRP A 28 7.36 4.40 -5.51
CA TRP A 28 8.14 5.06 -6.57
C TRP A 28 8.42 6.53 -6.25
N ASN A 29 9.52 7.04 -6.78
CA ASN A 29 10.02 8.41 -6.55
C ASN A 29 10.06 8.80 -5.07
N THR A 30 10.31 7.82 -4.21
CA THR A 30 10.23 7.96 -2.77
C THR A 30 11.48 7.38 -2.16
N ASP A 31 12.13 8.19 -1.32
CA ASP A 31 13.21 7.77 -0.44
C ASP A 31 12.67 7.61 0.98
N PHE A 32 12.96 6.47 1.60
CA PHE A 32 12.70 6.27 3.02
C PHE A 32 13.86 6.86 3.80
N TYR A 33 13.84 8.17 4.02
CA TYR A 33 15.02 8.87 4.50
C TYR A 33 15.47 8.38 5.89
N GLY A 34 16.74 8.00 5.99
CA GLY A 34 17.40 7.56 7.23
C GLY A 34 17.34 6.05 7.50
N SER A 35 17.76 5.67 8.71
CA SER A 35 17.75 4.28 9.20
C SER A 35 18.51 3.26 8.34
N ASP A 36 19.50 3.71 7.56
CA ASP A 36 20.35 2.82 6.75
C ASP A 36 21.22 1.93 7.63
N MET A 37 21.14 0.62 7.42
CA MET A 37 21.97 -0.38 8.10
C MET A 37 23.19 -0.75 7.25
N SER A 38 22.98 -0.83 5.94
CA SER A 38 24.02 -1.20 4.97
C SER A 38 23.58 -0.78 3.57
N ASN A 39 24.53 -0.75 2.64
CA ASN A 39 24.24 -0.55 1.23
C ASN A 39 25.15 -1.40 0.34
N PHE A 40 24.70 -1.68 -0.87
CA PHE A 40 25.48 -2.39 -1.88
C PHE A 40 25.03 -2.02 -3.29
N GLY A 41 25.96 -2.09 -4.25
CA GLY A 41 25.65 -1.89 -5.67
C GLY A 41 24.85 -3.05 -6.24
N THR A 42 23.85 -2.75 -7.06
CA THR A 42 23.02 -3.72 -7.78
C THR A 42 23.36 -3.71 -9.26
N THR A 43 23.09 -4.81 -9.96
CA THR A 43 23.37 -4.96 -11.40
C THR A 43 22.18 -5.54 -12.15
N GLY A 44 22.17 -5.43 -13.48
CA GLY A 44 21.08 -5.95 -14.33
C GLY A 44 20.01 -4.90 -14.62
N ASP A 45 18.82 -5.35 -15.02
CA ASP A 45 17.66 -4.45 -15.16
C ASP A 45 17.06 -4.07 -13.80
N PHE A 46 16.20 -3.05 -13.80
CA PHE A 46 15.60 -2.50 -12.58
C PHE A 46 14.83 -3.54 -11.73
N GLY A 47 14.16 -4.50 -12.38
CA GLY A 47 13.47 -5.58 -11.65
C GLY A 47 14.46 -6.51 -10.96
N ASN A 48 15.56 -6.84 -11.62
CA ASN A 48 16.67 -7.60 -11.02
C ASN A 48 17.33 -6.84 -9.86
N MET A 49 17.48 -5.52 -9.96
CA MET A 49 18.00 -4.69 -8.87
C MET A 49 17.06 -4.69 -7.65
N LEU A 50 15.75 -4.53 -7.87
CA LEU A 50 14.75 -4.64 -6.80
C LEU A 50 14.76 -6.03 -6.15
N GLN A 51 14.90 -7.10 -6.94
CA GLN A 51 14.96 -8.46 -6.41
C GLN A 51 16.23 -8.68 -5.57
N GLN A 52 17.38 -8.14 -5.99
CA GLN A 52 18.61 -8.17 -5.20
C GLN A 52 18.43 -7.46 -3.85
N CYS A 53 17.85 -6.26 -3.85
CA CYS A 53 17.49 -5.54 -2.64
C CYS A 53 16.56 -6.35 -1.73
N CYS A 54 15.52 -6.94 -2.34
CA CYS A 54 14.54 -7.74 -1.64
C CYS A 54 15.15 -8.95 -0.95
N ASN A 55 15.99 -9.70 -1.68
CA ASN A 55 16.68 -10.87 -1.15
C ASN A 55 17.60 -10.50 0.03
N ALA A 56 18.39 -9.43 -0.13
CA ALA A 56 19.30 -8.97 0.90
C ALA A 56 18.55 -8.48 2.15
N CYS A 57 17.43 -7.78 1.98
CA CYS A 57 16.61 -7.34 3.10
C CYS A 57 15.88 -8.51 3.78
N THR A 58 15.43 -9.50 3.01
CA THR A 58 14.81 -10.74 3.52
C THR A 58 15.79 -11.53 4.39
N ALA A 59 17.04 -11.63 3.95
CA ALA A 59 18.11 -12.34 4.66
C ALA A 59 18.53 -11.69 5.98
N SER A 60 18.18 -10.41 6.20
CA SER A 60 18.50 -9.67 7.42
C SER A 60 17.26 -9.44 8.28
N SER A 61 17.17 -10.12 9.43
CA SER A 61 16.02 -10.03 10.35
C SER A 61 15.75 -8.61 10.87
N THR A 62 16.74 -7.73 10.84
CA THR A 62 16.63 -6.32 11.22
C THR A 62 16.26 -5.39 10.07
N CYS A 63 16.33 -5.83 8.80
CA CYS A 63 16.02 -5.00 7.64
C CYS A 63 14.52 -4.94 7.37
N VAL A 64 13.83 -3.85 7.68
CA VAL A 64 12.36 -3.73 7.54
C VAL A 64 11.95 -3.00 6.27
N ALA A 65 12.88 -2.38 5.58
CA ALA A 65 12.67 -1.70 4.31
C ALA A 65 13.99 -1.59 3.51
N TYR A 66 13.88 -1.23 2.25
CA TYR A 66 15.04 -0.77 1.47
C TYR A 66 14.66 0.38 0.54
N THR A 67 15.65 1.14 0.11
CA THR A 67 15.52 2.12 -0.99
C THR A 67 16.55 1.79 -2.06
N LEU A 68 16.12 1.62 -3.30
CA LEU A 68 16.98 1.51 -4.47
C LEU A 68 17.07 2.89 -5.13
N ALA A 69 18.26 3.46 -5.24
CA ALA A 69 18.52 4.71 -5.92
C ALA A 69 19.91 4.68 -6.56
N ASP A 70 20.04 5.22 -7.78
CA ASP A 70 21.32 5.28 -8.51
C ASP A 70 22.05 3.92 -8.60
N ASN A 71 21.27 2.84 -8.81
CA ASN A 71 21.72 1.44 -8.81
C ASN A 71 22.32 0.94 -7.48
N VAL A 72 22.18 1.70 -6.39
CA VAL A 72 22.61 1.33 -5.04
C VAL A 72 21.39 0.93 -4.21
N CYS A 73 21.47 -0.23 -3.58
CA CYS A 73 20.49 -0.69 -2.63
C CYS A 73 20.86 -0.26 -1.22
N TYR A 74 19.98 0.48 -0.54
CA TYR A 74 20.14 0.91 0.84
C TYR A 74 19.17 0.12 1.72
N LEU A 75 19.70 -0.84 2.49
CA LEU A 75 18.93 -1.66 3.45
C LEU A 75 18.68 -0.88 4.73
N LYS A 76 17.46 -0.91 5.24
CA LYS A 76 17.03 -0.03 6.33
C LYS A 76 16.40 -0.78 7.50
N SER A 77 16.72 -0.35 8.71
CA SER A 77 16.12 -0.83 9.96
C SER A 77 14.76 -0.19 10.26
N GLY A 78 14.37 0.82 9.49
CA GLY A 78 13.10 1.55 9.60
C GLY A 78 12.62 2.08 8.25
N ALA A 79 11.34 2.43 8.15
CA ALA A 79 10.76 3.07 6.97
C ALA A 79 11.03 4.58 6.87
N GLY A 80 11.60 5.17 7.94
CA GLY A 80 11.95 6.59 8.01
C GLY A 80 10.78 7.53 7.68
N SER A 81 11.13 8.77 7.35
CA SER A 81 10.19 9.71 6.72
C SER A 81 10.22 9.54 5.20
N ARG A 82 9.06 9.57 4.55
CA ARG A 82 8.97 9.53 3.08
C ARG A 82 9.37 10.86 2.49
N GLN A 83 10.46 10.89 1.72
CA GLN A 83 10.93 12.06 0.99
C GLN A 83 10.71 11.84 -0.50
N ALA A 84 10.15 12.85 -1.18
CA ALA A 84 10.06 12.81 -2.63
C ALA A 84 11.48 12.87 -3.22
N LYS A 85 11.88 11.83 -3.95
CA LYS A 85 13.18 11.74 -4.61
C LYS A 85 13.02 11.02 -5.95
N THR A 86 13.10 11.79 -7.03
CA THR A 86 13.01 11.25 -8.39
C THR A 86 14.06 10.17 -8.62
N GLY A 87 13.63 9.01 -9.15
CA GLY A 87 14.51 7.88 -9.42
C GLY A 87 14.79 6.96 -8.22
N ALA A 88 14.36 7.32 -7.01
CA ALA A 88 14.39 6.43 -5.86
C ALA A 88 13.14 5.53 -5.83
N THR A 89 13.31 4.25 -5.53
CA THR A 89 12.21 3.31 -5.28
C THR A 89 12.40 2.66 -3.94
N SER A 90 11.47 2.90 -3.03
CA SER A 90 11.53 2.33 -1.69
C SER A 90 10.52 1.20 -1.53
N VAL A 91 10.88 0.17 -0.79
CA VAL A 91 10.03 -0.99 -0.57
C VAL A 91 10.05 -1.34 0.91
N LEU A 92 8.87 -1.37 1.51
CA LEU A 92 8.71 -1.92 2.85
C LEU A 92 8.66 -3.44 2.78
N MET A 93 9.24 -4.13 3.77
CA MET A 93 9.09 -5.57 3.88
C MET A 93 7.63 -5.94 4.22
N SER A 94 7.07 -6.83 3.41
CA SER A 94 5.84 -7.57 3.65
C SER A 94 6.07 -8.72 4.64
N GLY A 95 6.03 -8.48 5.95
CA GLY A 95 5.46 -9.48 6.86
C GLY A 95 3.94 -9.56 6.68
N THR A 96 3.27 -10.65 7.00
CA THR A 96 1.85 -10.51 7.35
C THR A 96 1.76 -9.48 8.47
N SER A 97 1.06 -8.35 8.24
CA SER A 97 0.69 -7.51 9.40
C SER A 97 -0.15 -8.41 10.28
N PRO A 98 0.15 -8.59 11.56
CA PRO A 98 -0.75 -9.29 12.45
C PRO A 98 -2.11 -8.57 12.41
N PRO A 99 -3.24 -9.29 12.25
CA PRO A 99 -4.56 -8.67 12.28
C PRO A 99 -4.84 -8.10 13.67
N VAL A 100 -5.50 -6.93 13.70
CA VAL A 100 -6.11 -6.22 14.84
C VAL A 100 -5.39 -6.40 16.19
N SER A 101 -4.56 -5.43 16.56
CA SER A 101 -4.07 -5.35 17.94
C SER A 101 -5.15 -4.79 18.87
N THR A 102 -5.45 -5.53 19.93
CA THR A 102 -5.91 -4.91 21.19
C THR A 102 -4.68 -4.34 21.90
N CYS A 103 -4.87 -3.45 22.88
CA CYS A 103 -3.74 -2.96 23.68
C CYS A 103 -3.77 -3.54 25.08
N SER A 104 -2.58 -3.84 25.61
CA SER A 104 -2.41 -4.32 26.97
C SER A 104 -2.90 -3.28 27.97
N ALA A 105 -3.02 -3.70 29.24
CA ALA A 105 -3.21 -2.76 30.33
C ALA A 105 -2.10 -1.68 30.30
N PRO A 106 -2.44 -0.40 30.53
CA PRO A 106 -1.47 0.68 30.54
C PRO A 106 -0.51 0.56 31.73
N GLU A 107 0.76 0.83 31.46
CA GLU A 107 1.83 0.89 32.44
C GLU A 107 2.11 2.36 32.79
N MET A 108 1.70 2.76 33.99
CA MET A 108 1.84 4.13 34.47
C MET A 108 3.28 4.45 34.88
N ASN A 109 3.73 5.67 34.60
CA ASN A 109 5.06 6.19 34.92
C ASN A 109 6.21 5.39 34.28
N ILE A 110 5.96 4.83 33.11
CA ILE A 110 6.91 3.99 32.38
C ILE A 110 7.00 4.51 30.95
N ASP A 111 8.23 4.71 30.49
CA ASP A 111 8.57 5.02 29.10
C ASP A 111 9.28 3.82 28.47
N TYR A 112 8.85 3.42 27.28
CA TYR A 112 9.56 2.45 26.46
C TYR A 112 10.63 3.18 25.65
N TYR A 113 11.66 3.69 26.31
CA TYR A 113 12.57 4.69 25.74
C TYR A 113 13.26 4.21 24.44
N GLY A 114 13.16 5.03 23.39
CA GLY A 114 13.70 4.74 22.06
C GLY A 114 12.75 3.93 21.19
N ASN A 115 13.27 3.36 20.09
CA ASN A 115 12.51 2.55 19.13
C ASN A 115 11.28 3.27 18.52
N ASP A 116 11.27 4.61 18.53
CA ASP A 116 10.23 5.44 17.95
C ASP A 116 10.22 5.30 16.43
N ILE A 117 9.10 4.84 15.89
CA ILE A 117 8.90 4.70 14.44
C ILE A 117 7.97 5.76 13.87
N SER A 118 7.15 6.38 14.72
CA SER A 118 6.28 7.50 14.35
C SER A 118 5.77 8.19 15.61
N ASN A 119 5.15 9.37 15.46
CA ASN A 119 4.42 10.02 16.53
C ASN A 119 3.11 10.63 16.02
N VAL A 120 2.12 10.71 16.91
CA VAL A 120 0.78 11.23 16.62
C VAL A 120 0.34 12.13 17.77
N ALA A 121 -0.15 13.33 17.47
CA ALA A 121 -0.75 14.18 18.49
C ALA A 121 -2.06 13.55 19.00
N VAL A 122 -2.22 13.48 20.31
CA VAL A 122 -3.41 12.93 20.99
C VAL A 122 -3.95 13.94 21.98
N SER A 123 -5.27 13.95 22.14
CA SER A 123 -5.98 14.89 23.01
C SER A 123 -7.13 14.19 23.72
N GLY A 124 -7.77 14.87 24.67
CA GLY A 124 -8.79 14.28 25.53
C GLY A 124 -8.20 13.75 26.84
N ASN A 125 -9.00 12.96 27.56
CA ASN A 125 -8.55 12.36 28.82
C ASN A 125 -7.54 11.22 28.56
N GLN A 126 -6.93 10.69 29.62
CA GLN A 126 -5.93 9.63 29.49
C GLN A 126 -6.44 8.39 28.72
N ALA A 127 -7.70 8.00 28.92
CA ALA A 127 -8.29 6.86 28.21
C ALA A 127 -8.46 7.14 26.71
N ASP A 128 -8.90 8.34 26.35
CA ASP A 128 -9.05 8.77 24.95
C ASP A 128 -7.69 8.77 24.23
N GLN A 129 -6.64 9.29 24.90
CA GLN A 129 -5.29 9.33 24.37
C GLN A 129 -4.72 7.92 24.16
N LEU A 130 -4.91 7.01 25.13
CA LEU A 130 -4.47 5.62 25.02
C LEU A 130 -5.21 4.87 23.92
N GLN A 131 -6.52 5.09 23.75
CA GLN A 131 -7.29 4.48 22.67
C GLN A 131 -6.87 5.00 21.29
N ALA A 132 -6.65 6.30 21.16
CA ALA A 132 -6.15 6.91 19.93
C ALA A 132 -4.75 6.36 19.57
N CYS A 133 -3.87 6.24 20.55
CA CYS A 133 -2.57 5.60 20.40
C CYS A 133 -2.65 4.14 19.98
N CYS A 134 -3.52 3.38 20.64
CA CYS A 134 -3.73 1.98 20.33
C CYS A 134 -4.18 1.80 18.87
N ASN A 135 -5.14 2.62 18.44
CA ASN A 135 -5.65 2.63 17.07
C ASN A 135 -4.59 3.09 16.05
N ALA A 136 -3.75 4.04 16.42
CA ALA A 136 -2.67 4.51 15.56
C ALA A 136 -1.59 3.42 15.43
N CYS A 137 -1.22 2.78 16.54
CA CYS A 137 -0.26 1.68 16.58
C CYS A 137 -0.78 0.46 15.80
N SER A 138 -2.06 0.10 15.94
CA SER A 138 -2.66 -1.04 15.22
C SER A 138 -2.67 -0.87 13.70
N LYS A 139 -2.72 0.37 13.22
CA LYS A 139 -2.65 0.72 11.81
C LYS A 139 -1.22 0.98 11.34
N THR A 140 -0.28 1.17 12.28
CA THR A 140 1.11 1.46 11.99
C THR A 140 1.89 0.17 12.00
N ARG A 141 2.31 -0.22 10.81
CA ARG A 141 3.03 -1.47 10.60
C ARG A 141 4.33 -1.50 11.41
N TRP A 142 4.60 -2.64 12.04
CA TRP A 142 5.71 -2.83 12.98
C TRP A 142 5.59 -2.06 14.30
N CYS A 143 4.48 -1.37 14.56
CA CYS A 143 4.22 -0.83 15.90
C CYS A 143 3.80 -1.96 16.84
N THR A 144 4.62 -2.20 17.86
CA THR A 144 4.36 -3.23 18.88
C THR A 144 4.08 -2.63 20.25
N ALA A 145 4.35 -1.34 20.41
CA ALA A 145 4.16 -0.61 21.65
C ALA A 145 4.01 0.89 21.38
N PHE A 146 3.55 1.64 22.38
CA PHE A 146 3.56 3.09 22.34
C PHE A 146 3.76 3.68 23.74
N SER A 147 4.21 4.94 23.78
CA SER A 147 4.32 5.74 25.00
C SER A 147 3.65 7.09 24.79
N VAL A 148 2.81 7.51 25.73
CA VAL A 148 2.11 8.80 25.71
C VAL A 148 2.80 9.75 26.68
N ALA A 149 3.23 10.90 26.18
CA ALA A 149 3.81 11.96 26.97
C ALA A 149 3.40 13.33 26.40
N ASN A 150 2.95 14.25 27.27
CA ASN A 150 2.64 15.64 26.91
C ASN A 150 1.70 15.80 25.69
N GLY A 151 0.67 14.95 25.58
CA GLY A 151 -0.28 14.98 24.45
C GLY A 151 0.29 14.43 23.13
N VAL A 152 1.42 13.74 23.19
CA VAL A 152 2.03 13.09 22.03
C VAL A 152 2.08 11.58 22.27
N CYS A 153 1.60 10.85 21.27
CA CYS A 153 1.68 9.42 21.18
C CYS A 153 2.90 9.01 20.38
N TYR A 154 3.88 8.40 21.02
CA TYR A 154 5.08 7.91 20.37
C TYR A 154 4.90 6.42 20.06
N LEU A 155 4.72 6.10 18.77
CA LEU A 155 4.56 4.76 18.25
C LEU A 155 5.91 4.09 18.13
N LYS A 156 6.03 2.86 18.65
CA LYS A 156 7.31 2.18 18.84
C LYS A 156 7.33 0.79 18.25
N SER A 157 8.48 0.40 17.74
CA SER A 157 8.71 -0.95 17.21
C SER A 157 9.01 -2.00 18.28
N SER A 158 9.30 -1.58 19.52
CA SER A 158 9.56 -2.46 20.66
C SER A 158 9.27 -1.74 21.98
N ASP A 159 9.00 -2.52 23.03
CA ASP A 159 8.98 -2.09 24.43
C ASP A 159 10.35 -2.20 25.12
N ALA A 160 11.39 -2.61 24.37
CA ALA A 160 12.77 -2.57 24.83
C ALA A 160 13.18 -1.12 25.19
N GLY A 161 13.94 -0.97 26.27
CA GLY A 161 14.28 0.35 26.82
C GLY A 161 13.31 0.85 27.91
N ARG A 162 12.45 -0.03 28.43
CA ARG A 162 11.53 0.23 29.55
C ARG A 162 12.26 0.88 30.73
N LYS A 163 11.92 2.13 31.05
CA LYS A 163 12.49 2.91 32.16
C LYS A 163 11.39 3.64 32.95
N ALA A 164 11.67 3.92 34.22
CA ALA A 164 10.81 4.76 35.03
C ALA A 164 10.83 6.21 34.49
N SER A 165 9.65 6.77 34.23
CA SER A 165 9.47 8.13 33.73
C SER A 165 8.14 8.69 34.23
N PRO A 166 8.14 9.50 35.31
CA PRO A 166 6.92 10.08 35.87
C PRO A 166 6.10 10.85 34.82
N GLY A 167 4.79 10.58 34.75
CA GLY A 167 3.87 11.24 33.81
C GLY A 167 3.81 10.63 32.40
N VAL A 168 4.61 9.61 32.10
CA VAL A 168 4.51 8.83 30.85
C VAL A 168 3.65 7.60 31.06
N VAL A 169 2.77 7.30 30.11
CA VAL A 169 1.95 6.08 30.14
C VAL A 169 2.23 5.27 28.88
N SER A 170 2.63 4.01 29.05
CA SER A 170 2.96 3.13 27.92
C SER A 170 2.06 1.91 27.86
N ALA A 171 1.84 1.36 26.68
CA ALA A 171 1.16 0.08 26.53
C ALA A 171 1.69 -0.68 25.30
N LYS A 172 1.54 -2.01 25.35
CA LYS A 172 1.89 -2.91 24.25
C LYS A 172 0.66 -3.18 23.41
N THR A 173 0.86 -3.50 22.15
CA THR A 173 -0.21 -4.13 21.35
C THR A 173 -0.19 -5.64 21.61
N THR A 174 -1.32 -6.19 22.05
CA THR A 174 -1.55 -7.62 22.20
C THR A 174 -2.30 -8.16 20.99
N TYR A 175 -1.79 -9.25 20.44
CA TYR A 175 -2.42 -9.94 19.32
C TYR A 175 -3.50 -10.87 19.86
N VAL A 176 -4.76 -10.67 19.45
CA VAL A 176 -5.80 -11.68 19.64
C VAL A 176 -5.81 -12.53 18.38
N THR A 177 -5.50 -13.81 18.52
CA THR A 177 -5.61 -14.79 17.44
C THR A 177 -7.09 -15.04 17.15
N THR A 178 -7.76 -14.13 16.46
CA THR A 178 -9.02 -14.45 15.77
C THR A 178 -8.64 -15.23 14.52
N THR A 179 -9.26 -16.39 14.31
CA THR A 179 -9.11 -17.20 13.10
C THR A 179 -9.15 -16.31 11.85
N PRO A 180 -8.07 -16.25 11.05
CA PRO A 180 -8.00 -15.34 9.92
C PRO A 180 -9.04 -15.73 8.87
N THR A 181 -9.81 -14.74 8.40
CA THR A 181 -10.43 -14.81 7.07
C THR A 181 -9.30 -15.11 6.06
N PRO A 182 -9.47 -16.10 5.16
CA PRO A 182 -8.37 -16.58 4.32
C PRO A 182 -7.79 -15.43 3.49
N THR A 183 -6.51 -15.17 3.69
CA THR A 183 -5.67 -14.44 2.74
C THR A 183 -5.83 -15.12 1.38
N PRO A 184 -6.18 -14.40 0.30
CA PRO A 184 -6.21 -15.00 -1.03
C PRO A 184 -4.82 -15.57 -1.34
N THR A 185 -4.82 -16.86 -1.69
CA THR A 185 -3.70 -17.62 -2.20
C THR A 185 -2.84 -16.79 -3.17
N PRO A 186 -1.50 -16.89 -3.14
CA PRO A 186 -0.65 -16.31 -4.17
C PRO A 186 -1.23 -16.61 -5.54
N ALA A 187 -1.49 -15.57 -6.33
CA ALA A 187 -2.10 -15.68 -7.64
C ALA A 187 -1.35 -16.71 -8.49
N GLY A 188 -1.91 -17.90 -8.60
CA GLY A 188 -1.38 -18.96 -9.45
C GLY A 188 -1.34 -18.46 -10.89
N ASN A 189 -0.20 -18.66 -11.55
CA ASN A 189 -0.03 -18.72 -13.00
C ASN A 189 -0.91 -17.75 -13.83
N ARG A 190 -1.03 -16.47 -13.41
CA ARG A 190 -1.75 -15.47 -14.20
C ARG A 190 -0.97 -15.21 -15.48
N THR A 191 -1.67 -15.15 -16.60
CA THR A 191 -1.09 -14.83 -17.90
C THR A 191 -1.60 -13.47 -18.36
N CYS A 192 -0.74 -12.72 -19.04
CA CYS A 192 -1.16 -11.48 -19.67
C CYS A 192 -1.80 -11.80 -21.02
N GLY A 193 -2.94 -11.17 -21.30
CA GLY A 193 -3.64 -11.31 -22.56
C GLY A 193 -2.88 -10.69 -23.74
N ALA A 194 -3.49 -10.77 -24.92
CA ALA A 194 -2.92 -10.16 -26.12
C ALA A 194 -2.89 -8.62 -26.01
N PRO A 195 -1.83 -7.96 -26.50
CA PRO A 195 -1.76 -6.51 -26.61
C PRO A 195 -2.89 -5.92 -27.47
N LYS A 196 -3.58 -4.92 -26.92
CA LYS A 196 -4.49 -4.04 -27.65
C LYS A 196 -3.76 -2.75 -27.99
N TRP A 197 -3.41 -2.60 -29.27
CA TRP A 197 -2.68 -1.46 -29.80
C TRP A 197 -3.55 -0.21 -29.88
N ASN A 198 -2.90 0.95 -29.77
CA ASN A 198 -3.51 2.27 -29.80
C ASN A 198 -4.74 2.41 -28.88
N THR A 199 -4.69 1.73 -27.73
CA THR A 199 -5.83 1.62 -26.82
C THR A 199 -5.37 1.97 -25.41
N ASP A 200 -6.12 2.84 -24.77
CA ASP A 200 -6.02 3.16 -23.35
C ASP A 200 -7.36 2.87 -22.67
N TYR A 201 -7.32 2.25 -21.49
CA TYR A 201 -8.47 2.11 -20.61
C TYR A 201 -8.43 3.28 -19.63
N TYR A 202 -9.19 4.34 -19.87
CA TYR A 202 -9.01 5.55 -19.07
C TYR A 202 -9.52 5.38 -17.62
N GLY A 203 -8.84 6.06 -16.70
CA GLY A 203 -9.13 6.03 -15.27
C GLY A 203 -8.83 4.67 -14.64
N ASN A 204 -9.36 4.47 -13.43
CA ASN A 204 -9.20 3.23 -12.66
C ASN A 204 -7.73 2.86 -12.39
N ASP A 205 -6.85 3.85 -12.42
CA ASP A 205 -5.42 3.69 -12.17
C ASP A 205 -5.17 3.41 -10.69
N ILE A 206 -4.48 2.30 -10.42
CA ILE A 206 -4.00 1.93 -9.09
C ILE A 206 -2.72 2.74 -8.81
N PHE A 207 -1.77 2.66 -9.74
CA PHE A 207 -0.52 3.40 -9.75
C PHE A 207 0.13 3.30 -11.14
N ASN A 208 1.16 4.11 -11.36
CA ASN A 208 1.97 4.07 -12.56
C ASN A 208 3.47 4.11 -12.25
N TYR A 209 4.28 3.61 -13.19
CA TYR A 209 5.74 3.65 -13.09
C TYR A 209 6.40 3.63 -14.47
N ILE A 210 7.62 4.15 -14.55
CA ILE A 210 8.40 4.16 -15.80
C ILE A 210 8.89 2.73 -16.06
N ALA A 211 8.60 2.23 -17.25
CA ALA A 211 9.18 1.03 -17.80
C ALA A 211 10.39 1.38 -18.69
N THR A 212 11.40 0.52 -18.69
CA THR A 212 12.65 0.77 -19.41
C THR A 212 13.04 -0.40 -20.29
N GLY A 213 13.78 -0.12 -21.37
CA GLY A 213 14.24 -1.12 -22.33
C GLY A 213 13.47 -1.06 -23.65
N ASP A 214 13.55 -2.12 -24.45
CA ASP A 214 12.74 -2.24 -25.65
C ASP A 214 11.25 -2.42 -25.30
N PHE A 215 10.39 -2.23 -26.30
CA PHE A 215 8.94 -2.30 -26.12
C PHE A 215 8.45 -3.63 -25.52
N GLY A 216 9.02 -4.77 -25.92
CA GLY A 216 8.66 -6.08 -25.39
C GLY A 216 9.05 -6.23 -23.93
N THR A 217 10.23 -5.73 -23.56
CA THR A 217 10.69 -5.67 -22.17
C THR A 217 9.78 -4.79 -21.31
N MET A 218 9.38 -3.61 -21.80
CA MET A 218 8.44 -2.74 -21.09
C MET A 218 7.08 -3.40 -20.89
N LEU A 219 6.53 -4.08 -21.90
CA LEU A 219 5.29 -4.84 -21.78
C LEU A 219 5.38 -5.94 -20.72
N LYS A 220 6.51 -6.65 -20.68
CA LYS A 220 6.77 -7.68 -19.67
C LYS A 220 6.81 -7.07 -18.26
N GLN A 221 7.45 -5.92 -18.07
CA GLN A 221 7.46 -5.21 -16.79
C GLN A 221 6.03 -4.88 -16.33
N CYS A 222 5.22 -4.24 -17.20
CA CYS A 222 3.82 -3.93 -16.89
C CYS A 222 3.02 -5.19 -16.52
N CYS A 223 3.25 -6.28 -17.25
CA CYS A 223 2.62 -7.58 -17.01
C CYS A 223 2.97 -8.16 -15.63
N GLU A 224 4.25 -8.23 -15.28
CA GLU A 224 4.68 -8.73 -13.97
C GLU A 224 4.13 -7.85 -12.84
N GLY A 225 4.17 -6.53 -13.00
CA GLY A 225 3.60 -5.59 -12.04
C GLY A 225 2.10 -5.82 -11.80
N CYS A 226 1.33 -6.05 -12.87
CA CYS A 226 -0.11 -6.32 -12.74
C CYS A 226 -0.39 -7.70 -12.14
N LYS A 227 0.37 -8.74 -12.50
CA LYS A 227 0.22 -10.08 -11.91
C LYS A 227 0.49 -10.08 -10.41
N GLY A 228 1.51 -9.34 -9.97
CA GLY A 228 1.85 -9.14 -8.57
C GLY A 228 0.88 -8.27 -7.78
N THR A 229 -0.09 -7.63 -8.45
CA THR A 229 -1.10 -6.79 -7.83
C THR A 229 -2.47 -7.49 -7.90
N PRO A 230 -2.98 -8.08 -6.80
CA PRO A 230 -4.24 -8.86 -6.83
C PRO A 230 -5.44 -8.08 -7.37
N SER A 231 -5.51 -6.78 -7.10
CA SER A 231 -6.56 -5.88 -7.56
C SER A 231 -6.37 -5.39 -9.00
N CYS A 232 -5.29 -5.74 -9.70
CA CYS A 232 -5.02 -5.28 -11.06
C CYS A 232 -5.67 -6.21 -12.09
N GLY A 233 -6.64 -5.69 -12.85
CA GLY A 233 -7.31 -6.40 -13.95
C GLY A 233 -6.78 -6.02 -15.35
N ALA A 234 -6.01 -4.94 -15.46
CA ALA A 234 -5.44 -4.50 -16.72
C ALA A 234 -4.26 -3.55 -16.53
N TYR A 235 -3.51 -3.29 -17.59
CA TYR A 235 -2.56 -2.18 -17.63
C TYR A 235 -2.55 -1.52 -19.00
N THR A 236 -2.07 -0.28 -19.05
CA THR A 236 -1.77 0.46 -20.28
C THR A 236 -0.33 0.93 -20.24
N LEU A 237 0.48 0.60 -21.25
CA LEU A 237 1.81 1.17 -21.47
C LEU A 237 1.68 2.34 -22.45
N ALA A 238 2.07 3.54 -22.03
CA ALA A 238 2.10 4.73 -22.89
C ALA A 238 3.27 5.63 -22.49
N ASN A 239 4.01 6.16 -23.48
CA ASN A 239 5.16 7.03 -23.25
C ASN A 239 6.18 6.45 -22.24
N ASN A 240 6.46 5.15 -22.34
CA ASN A 240 7.32 4.40 -21.43
C ASN A 240 6.82 4.34 -19.97
N VAL A 241 5.54 4.60 -19.72
CA VAL A 241 4.93 4.52 -18.39
C VAL A 241 3.89 3.40 -18.38
N CYS A 242 4.01 2.45 -17.46
CA CYS A 242 3.00 1.46 -17.14
C CYS A 242 1.96 2.07 -16.21
N TYR A 243 0.70 2.14 -16.63
CA TYR A 243 -0.45 2.51 -15.82
C TYR A 243 -1.20 1.23 -15.46
N LEU A 244 -1.08 0.77 -14.20
CA LEU A 244 -1.78 -0.42 -13.72
C LEU A 244 -3.18 -0.05 -13.28
N LYS A 245 -4.16 -0.86 -13.67
CA LYS A 245 -5.58 -0.52 -13.57
C LYS A 245 -6.36 -1.60 -12.85
N THR A 246 -7.31 -1.18 -12.04
CA THR A 246 -8.19 -2.11 -11.32
C THR A 246 -9.02 -2.95 -12.28
N ILE A 247 -9.46 -2.34 -13.38
CA ILE A 247 -10.32 -2.96 -14.37
C ILE A 247 -10.09 -2.37 -15.77
N ALA A 248 -10.23 -3.20 -16.80
CA ALA A 248 -10.31 -2.75 -18.19
C ALA A 248 -11.72 -2.26 -18.52
N LEU A 249 -12.02 -1.02 -18.13
CA LEU A 249 -13.23 -0.30 -18.56
C LEU A 249 -12.87 0.86 -19.45
N SER A 250 -13.89 1.44 -20.08
CA SER A 250 -13.73 2.76 -20.68
C SER A 250 -12.61 2.83 -21.75
N PRO A 251 -12.62 1.95 -22.77
CA PRO A 251 -11.59 1.97 -23.80
C PRO A 251 -11.69 3.23 -24.65
N ARG A 252 -10.54 3.81 -24.98
CA ARG A 252 -10.40 4.89 -25.95
C ARG A 252 -9.21 4.66 -26.87
N THR A 253 -9.29 5.24 -28.06
CA THR A 253 -8.19 5.21 -29.02
C THR A 253 -7.15 6.27 -28.68
N VAL A 254 -5.93 5.84 -28.33
CA VAL A 254 -4.78 6.71 -28.04
C VAL A 254 -3.57 6.18 -28.79
N ASN A 255 -3.07 6.94 -29.76
CA ASN A 255 -1.92 6.53 -30.55
C ASN A 255 -0.69 6.32 -29.66
N GLY A 256 -0.05 5.15 -29.80
CA GLY A 256 1.13 4.78 -29.01
C GLY A 256 0.83 4.21 -27.62
N ALA A 257 -0.43 4.16 -27.19
CA ALA A 257 -0.83 3.44 -25.98
C ALA A 257 -1.09 1.95 -26.31
N THR A 258 -0.59 1.05 -25.47
CA THR A 258 -0.85 -0.39 -25.60
C THR A 258 -1.43 -0.92 -24.30
N SER A 259 -2.66 -1.45 -24.36
CA SER A 259 -3.34 -2.01 -23.20
C SER A 259 -3.39 -3.52 -23.20
N VAL A 260 -3.31 -4.14 -22.03
CA VAL A 260 -3.42 -5.59 -21.86
C VAL A 260 -4.33 -5.89 -20.69
N ILE A 261 -5.26 -6.83 -20.91
CA ILE A 261 -6.10 -7.37 -19.84
C ILE A 261 -5.33 -8.49 -19.15
N VAL A 262 -5.34 -8.49 -17.83
CA VAL A 262 -4.76 -9.54 -17.00
C VAL A 262 -5.88 -10.16 -16.19
N PRO A 263 -6.22 -11.45 -16.37
CA PRO A 263 -7.32 -12.08 -15.66
C PRO A 263 -7.21 -11.80 -14.15
N PRO A 264 -8.25 -11.27 -13.50
CA PRO A 264 -8.19 -10.90 -12.09
C PRO A 264 -8.13 -12.15 -11.20
N VAL A 265 -7.79 -11.96 -9.94
CA VAL A 265 -7.77 -13.05 -8.96
C VAL A 265 -9.20 -13.28 -8.43
N PRO A 266 -9.79 -14.47 -8.61
CA PRO A 266 -11.13 -14.77 -8.10
C PRO A 266 -11.25 -14.54 -6.59
N GLY A 267 -12.38 -13.99 -6.15
CA GLY A 267 -12.66 -13.60 -4.78
C GLY A 267 -12.08 -12.24 -4.38
N THR A 268 -11.39 -11.53 -5.27
CA THR A 268 -10.85 -10.20 -4.96
C THR A 268 -11.91 -9.13 -5.11
N GLU A 269 -12.22 -8.45 -4.01
CA GLU A 269 -13.10 -7.28 -4.01
C GLU A 269 -12.33 -6.05 -4.51
N VAL A 270 -12.87 -5.41 -5.55
CA VAL A 270 -12.23 -4.29 -6.23
C VAL A 270 -13.21 -3.15 -6.38
N ARG A 271 -12.78 -1.98 -5.89
CA ARG A 271 -13.48 -0.71 -6.08
C ARG A 271 -13.01 -0.03 -7.36
N TYR A 272 -13.95 0.50 -8.13
CA TYR A 272 -13.67 1.14 -9.42
C TYR A 272 -14.66 2.27 -9.71
N CYS A 273 -14.26 3.17 -10.61
CA CYS A 273 -15.10 4.20 -11.19
C CYS A 273 -15.84 3.62 -12.39
N SER A 274 -17.17 3.75 -12.41
CA SER A 274 -18.01 3.34 -13.54
C SER A 274 -17.73 4.21 -14.77
N SER A 275 -18.25 3.76 -15.92
CA SER A 275 -18.20 4.57 -17.14
C SER A 275 -18.93 5.91 -16.91
N PRO A 276 -18.30 7.05 -17.21
CA PRO A 276 -18.89 8.36 -17.04
C PRO A 276 -20.12 8.54 -17.92
N GLU A 277 -21.15 9.11 -17.33
CA GLU A 277 -22.34 9.62 -17.99
C GLU A 277 -22.08 11.04 -18.48
N VAL A 278 -22.09 11.22 -19.80
CA VAL A 278 -21.86 12.52 -20.44
C VAL A 278 -23.14 13.35 -20.42
N ASN A 279 -23.01 14.65 -20.16
CA ASN A 279 -24.08 15.63 -20.02
C ASN A 279 -25.01 15.39 -18.82
N TYR A 280 -24.49 14.78 -17.76
CA TYR A 280 -25.21 14.55 -16.51
C TYR A 280 -24.42 15.05 -15.31
N ASP A 281 -25.16 15.57 -14.34
CA ASP A 281 -24.70 15.95 -13.01
C ASP A 281 -25.35 15.03 -11.98
N TYR A 282 -24.64 14.83 -10.88
CA TYR A 282 -25.07 14.12 -9.69
C TYR A 282 -25.26 15.16 -8.60
N PHE A 283 -26.45 15.74 -8.51
CA PHE A 283 -26.69 16.93 -7.71
C PHE A 283 -26.52 16.66 -6.20
N GLY A 284 -25.79 17.58 -5.54
CA GLY A 284 -25.56 17.59 -4.09
C GLY A 284 -24.47 16.64 -3.59
N ASN A 285 -24.39 16.52 -2.26
CA ASN A 285 -23.52 15.59 -1.52
C ASN A 285 -22.01 15.78 -1.75
N ASP A 286 -21.58 16.97 -2.14
CA ASP A 286 -20.17 17.29 -2.35
C ASP A 286 -19.37 17.22 -1.05
N ILE A 287 -18.25 16.50 -1.07
CA ILE A 287 -17.32 16.37 0.05
C ILE A 287 -15.98 17.05 -0.22
N VAL A 288 -15.55 17.11 -1.48
CA VAL A 288 -14.30 17.76 -1.90
C VAL A 288 -14.53 18.33 -3.29
N ILE A 289 -14.12 19.58 -3.50
CA ILE A 289 -14.10 20.22 -4.81
C ILE A 289 -12.67 20.63 -5.09
N PHE A 290 -12.14 20.28 -6.26
CA PHE A 290 -10.81 20.69 -6.67
C PHE A 290 -10.74 20.91 -8.18
N LYS A 291 -9.88 21.84 -8.60
CA LYS A 291 -9.59 22.07 -10.02
C LYS A 291 -8.71 20.93 -10.54
N ALA A 292 -9.13 20.27 -11.61
CA ALA A 292 -8.27 19.31 -12.28
C ALA A 292 -7.11 20.06 -12.96
N THR A 293 -5.91 19.51 -12.83
CA THR A 293 -4.65 20.17 -13.22
C THR A 293 -4.10 19.65 -14.55
N VAL A 294 -4.86 18.78 -15.21
CA VAL A 294 -4.51 18.11 -16.46
C VAL A 294 -5.57 18.43 -17.50
N ASP A 295 -5.26 18.24 -18.78
CA ASP A 295 -6.15 18.66 -19.87
C ASP A 295 -7.06 17.53 -20.37
N GLY A 296 -8.24 17.91 -20.84
CA GLY A 296 -9.20 17.03 -21.51
C GLY A 296 -9.58 15.80 -20.68
N ASP A 297 -9.61 14.64 -21.30
CA ASP A 297 -10.04 13.39 -20.66
C ASP A 297 -9.15 12.94 -19.48
N ALA A 298 -7.92 13.48 -19.36
CA ALA A 298 -7.07 13.20 -18.21
C ALA A 298 -7.67 13.77 -16.90
N MET A 299 -8.52 14.80 -17.00
CA MET A 299 -9.21 15.38 -15.85
C MET A 299 -10.09 14.36 -15.16
N LEU A 300 -10.77 13.51 -15.95
CA LEU A 300 -11.67 12.50 -15.44
C LEU A 300 -10.91 11.40 -14.69
N SER A 301 -9.76 10.97 -15.22
CA SER A 301 -8.85 10.06 -14.51
C SER A 301 -8.44 10.65 -13.17
N GLN A 302 -8.10 11.94 -13.12
CA GLN A 302 -7.72 12.60 -11.87
C GLN A 302 -8.87 12.66 -10.86
N CYS A 303 -10.11 12.92 -11.31
CA CYS A 303 -11.29 12.83 -10.44
C CYS A 303 -11.45 11.42 -9.87
N CYS A 304 -11.38 10.41 -10.73
CA CYS A 304 -11.52 9.00 -10.36
C CYS A 304 -10.44 8.56 -9.36
N GLU A 305 -9.16 8.87 -9.61
CA GLU A 305 -8.05 8.52 -8.71
C GLU A 305 -8.21 9.11 -7.31
N LYS A 306 -8.63 10.39 -7.22
CA LYS A 306 -8.89 11.00 -5.92
C LYS A 306 -10.11 10.39 -5.24
N CYS A 307 -11.16 10.05 -5.98
CA CYS A 307 -12.33 9.38 -5.43
C CYS A 307 -12.03 7.95 -4.95
N LEU A 308 -11.16 7.21 -5.65
CA LEU A 308 -10.69 5.88 -5.22
C LEU A 308 -9.90 5.94 -3.89
N LYS A 309 -9.16 7.03 -3.66
CA LYS A 309 -8.36 7.24 -2.45
C LYS A 309 -9.17 7.76 -1.25
N ASP A 310 -10.30 8.43 -1.48
CA ASP A 310 -11.20 8.87 -0.41
C ASP A 310 -12.33 7.83 -0.22
N SER A 311 -12.27 7.09 0.89
CA SER A 311 -13.27 6.07 1.24
C SER A 311 -14.69 6.63 1.41
N ARG A 312 -14.83 7.95 1.61
CA ARG A 312 -16.13 8.62 1.68
C ARG A 312 -16.68 8.95 0.30
N CYS A 313 -15.86 8.97 -0.76
CA CYS A 313 -16.27 9.37 -2.10
C CYS A 313 -16.95 8.20 -2.81
N ASN A 314 -18.26 8.26 -3.06
CA ASN A 314 -19.04 7.24 -3.79
C ASN A 314 -19.46 7.68 -5.19
N ALA A 315 -19.21 8.93 -5.57
CA ALA A 315 -19.37 9.39 -6.94
C ALA A 315 -18.54 10.65 -7.18
N TYR A 316 -18.36 11.03 -8.43
CA TYR A 316 -17.76 12.32 -8.77
C TYR A 316 -18.40 12.91 -10.02
N VAL A 317 -18.28 14.24 -10.16
CA VAL A 317 -18.68 14.97 -11.37
C VAL A 317 -17.50 15.84 -11.80
N LEU A 318 -17.14 15.78 -13.09
CA LEU A 318 -16.26 16.75 -13.72
C LEU A 318 -17.12 17.78 -14.46
N PHE A 319 -16.98 19.05 -14.12
CA PHE A 319 -17.67 20.14 -14.80
C PHE A 319 -16.79 21.39 -14.83
N GLU A 320 -16.63 21.99 -16.01
CA GLU A 320 -15.80 23.20 -16.24
C GLU A 320 -14.38 23.08 -15.66
N GLY A 321 -13.82 21.86 -15.71
CA GLY A 321 -12.49 21.55 -15.20
C GLY A 321 -12.36 21.43 -13.68
N PHE A 322 -13.48 21.39 -12.96
CA PHE A 322 -13.53 21.09 -11.53
C PHE A 322 -14.07 19.69 -11.30
N CYS A 323 -13.40 18.92 -10.45
CA CYS A 323 -13.85 17.66 -9.93
C CYS A 323 -14.62 17.89 -8.62
N TYR A 324 -15.86 17.44 -8.58
CA TYR A 324 -16.76 17.46 -7.43
C TYR A 324 -16.89 16.02 -6.92
N LEU A 325 -16.16 15.68 -5.86
CA LEU A 325 -16.25 14.37 -5.21
C LEU A 325 -17.44 14.34 -4.27
N LYS A 326 -18.20 13.24 -4.26
CA LYS A 326 -19.50 13.16 -3.60
C LYS A 326 -19.59 11.96 -2.67
N SER A 327 -20.25 12.13 -1.52
CA SER A 327 -20.45 11.05 -0.55
C SER A 327 -21.46 9.98 -1.00
N THR A 328 -22.30 10.31 -1.99
CA THR A 328 -23.26 9.42 -2.64
C THR A 328 -23.55 9.94 -4.05
N THR A 329 -24.07 9.09 -4.94
CA THR A 329 -24.45 9.45 -6.32
C THR A 329 -25.47 10.60 -6.39
N GLY A 330 -26.25 10.84 -5.33
CA GLY A 330 -27.21 11.96 -5.31
C GLY A 330 -28.29 11.82 -6.38
N ILE A 331 -28.81 12.97 -6.86
CA ILE A 331 -29.86 13.01 -7.88
C ILE A 331 -29.25 13.23 -9.25
N ARG A 332 -29.47 12.28 -10.17
CA ARG A 332 -29.07 12.39 -11.57
C ARG A 332 -29.90 13.48 -12.28
N SER A 333 -29.24 14.50 -12.81
CA SER A 333 -29.84 15.64 -13.51
C SER A 333 -29.11 15.95 -14.81
N SER A 334 -29.82 16.36 -15.85
CA SER A 334 -29.21 16.73 -17.13
C SER A 334 -28.43 18.05 -17.00
N LYS A 335 -27.16 18.04 -17.40
CA LYS A 335 -26.29 19.22 -17.38
C LYS A 335 -25.23 19.11 -18.49
N VAL A 336 -25.41 19.89 -19.55
CA VAL A 336 -24.51 19.86 -20.72
C VAL A 336 -23.08 20.18 -20.30
N GLY A 337 -22.12 19.37 -20.74
CA GLY A 337 -20.70 19.51 -20.43
C GLY A 337 -20.27 18.91 -19.08
N ALA A 338 -21.20 18.41 -18.26
CA ALA A 338 -20.86 17.65 -17.06
C ALA A 338 -20.62 16.17 -17.39
N MET A 339 -19.63 15.56 -16.73
CA MET A 339 -19.38 14.12 -16.80
C MET A 339 -19.46 13.54 -15.39
N ALA A 340 -20.45 12.71 -15.12
CA ALA A 340 -20.69 12.12 -13.81
C ALA A 340 -20.35 10.62 -13.81
N ALA A 341 -19.70 10.12 -12.77
CA ALA A 341 -19.50 8.69 -12.60
C ALA A 341 -19.66 8.27 -11.14
N SER A 342 -20.22 7.08 -10.94
CA SER A 342 -20.39 6.47 -9.62
C SER A 342 -19.22 5.54 -9.29
N MET A 343 -18.98 5.34 -8.01
CA MET A 343 -18.11 4.28 -7.54
C MET A 343 -18.90 2.99 -7.44
N ALA A 344 -18.34 1.90 -7.94
CA ALA A 344 -18.89 0.57 -7.82
C ALA A 344 -17.85 -0.38 -7.23
N THR A 345 -18.33 -1.50 -6.73
CA THR A 345 -17.50 -2.59 -6.24
C THR A 345 -17.87 -3.86 -7.01
N ILE A 346 -16.86 -4.61 -7.43
CA ILE A 346 -17.02 -5.94 -8.01
C ILE A 346 -16.17 -6.93 -7.25
N THR A 347 -16.68 -8.13 -7.08
CA THR A 347 -15.89 -9.29 -6.66
C THR A 347 -15.61 -10.12 -7.90
N TRP A 348 -14.33 -10.29 -8.21
CA TRP A 348 -13.88 -11.09 -9.35
C TRP A 348 -14.07 -12.59 -9.14
#